data_AF-A0A7C2SW80-F1
#
_entry.id   AF-A0A7C2SW80-F1
#
_cell.length_a   1.000
_cell.length_b   1.000
_cell.length_c   1.000
_cell.angle_alpha   90.00
_cell.angle_beta   90.00
_cell.angle_gamma   90.00
#
_symmetry.space_group_name_H-M   'P 1'
#
loop_
_entity.id
_entity.type
_entity.pdbx_description
1 polymer ?
#
loop_
_entity_poly.entity_id
_entity_poly.type
_entity_poly.pdbx_seq_one_letter_code
_entity_poly.pdbx_strand_id
1 'polypeptide(L)'
;MAVRDLDCEDARIIARRIASRFEAPRFYCEQREACDLSRTLFDNDDTVRTCMDILAETCSYGHGLLHAEKVAVDAGAIVIVEEQVRHTAGDSPPELISLAHLAGVLHDIERSSDDHARRGALTAAKILGRFNLSSGAVNAVTVAIRNHEAFQSFEIPEDHAARLLSEALYDADKFR
;
A
#
# COMPACT_ATOMS: atom_id res chain seq x y z
N MET A 1 42.66 -12.95 13.59
CA MET A 1 41.37 -12.45 14.09
C MET A 1 40.28 -13.28 13.46
N ALA A 2 39.61 -14.13 14.23
CA ALA A 2 38.46 -14.89 13.73
C ALA A 2 37.28 -13.94 13.53
N VAL A 3 36.74 -13.88 12.32
CA VAL A 3 35.43 -13.28 12.06
C VAL A 3 34.44 -14.15 12.83
N ARG A 4 33.77 -13.58 13.83
CA ARG A 4 32.63 -14.25 14.47
C ARG A 4 31.54 -14.33 13.40
N ASP A 5 31.06 -15.54 13.13
CA ASP A 5 29.84 -15.74 12.37
C ASP A 5 28.71 -15.07 13.16
N LEU A 6 28.28 -13.89 12.70
CA LEU A 6 27.10 -13.20 13.23
C LEU A 6 25.89 -14.06 12.89
N ASP A 7 25.19 -14.56 13.89
CA ASP A 7 23.94 -15.27 13.66
C ASP A 7 22.81 -14.29 13.29
N CYS A 8 21.66 -14.82 12.85
CA CYS A 8 20.51 -13.98 12.48
C CYS A 8 19.98 -13.14 13.65
N GLU A 9 20.22 -13.55 14.90
CA GLU A 9 19.77 -12.81 16.08
C GLU A 9 20.68 -11.61 16.35
N ASP A 10 22.00 -11.79 16.21
CA ASP A 10 22.97 -10.69 16.28
C ASP A 10 22.68 -9.63 15.21
N ALA A 11 22.35 -10.05 13.98
CA ALA A 11 21.96 -9.14 12.91
C ALA A 11 20.68 -8.36 13.26
N ARG A 12 19.67 -9.00 13.88
CA ARG A 12 18.45 -8.33 14.34
C ARG A 12 18.72 -7.33 15.46
N ILE A 13 19.57 -7.69 16.43
CA ILE A 13 19.93 -6.79 17.53
C ILE A 13 20.63 -5.54 16.98
N ILE A 14 21.58 -5.73 16.05
CA ILE A 14 22.28 -4.61 15.39
C ILE A 14 21.30 -3.75 14.60
N ALA A 15 20.41 -4.35 13.81
CA ALA A 15 19.41 -3.62 13.03
C ALA A 15 18.48 -2.78 13.93
N ARG A 16 17.94 -3.37 15.02
CA ARG A 16 17.10 -2.65 15.99
C ARG A 16 17.87 -1.50 16.66
N ARG A 17 19.14 -1.70 17.00
CA ARG A 17 19.99 -0.67 17.61
C ARG A 17 20.30 0.48 16.64
N ILE A 18 20.45 0.20 15.36
CA ILE A 18 20.63 1.23 14.34
C ILE A 18 19.32 2.00 14.17
N ALA A 19 18.20 1.31 13.98
CA ALA A 19 16.88 1.92 13.84
C ALA A 19 16.51 2.81 15.03
N SER A 20 16.81 2.39 16.27
CA SER A 20 16.50 3.16 17.47
C SER A 20 17.28 4.46 17.64
N ARG A 21 18.28 4.73 16.77
CA ARG A 21 19.03 5.99 16.77
C ARG A 21 18.37 7.07 15.91
N PHE A 22 17.40 6.69 15.11
CA PHE A 22 16.64 7.61 14.27
C PHE A 22 15.31 7.91 14.93
N GLU A 23 14.87 9.16 14.81
CA GLU A 23 13.52 9.53 15.20
C GLU A 23 12.50 8.83 14.30
N ALA A 24 11.27 8.70 14.79
CA ALA A 24 10.19 8.21 13.96
C ALA A 24 10.04 9.12 12.71
N PRO A 25 9.81 8.56 11.51
CA PRO A 25 9.63 9.38 10.32
C PRO A 25 8.55 10.44 10.53
N ARG A 26 8.83 11.68 10.13
CA ARG A 26 7.97 12.84 10.38
C ARG A 26 6.54 12.64 9.92
N PHE A 27 6.33 11.92 8.81
CA PHE A 27 5.00 11.56 8.31
C PHE A 27 4.10 10.97 9.40
N TYR A 28 4.55 9.96 10.14
CA TYR A 28 3.74 9.31 11.19
C TYR A 28 3.52 10.18 12.43
N CYS A 29 4.38 11.18 12.65
CA CYS A 29 4.24 12.11 13.76
C CYS A 29 3.32 13.28 13.42
N GLU A 30 3.50 13.86 12.24
CA GLU A 30 2.79 15.06 11.78
C GLU A 30 1.41 14.73 11.19
N GLN A 31 1.26 13.55 10.58
CA GLN A 31 0.01 13.08 9.96
C GLN A 31 -0.66 11.95 10.76
N ARG A 32 -0.45 11.95 12.09
CA ARG A 32 -0.97 10.91 12.98
C ARG A 32 -2.47 10.69 12.83
N GLU A 33 -3.25 11.76 12.80
CA GLU A 33 -4.72 11.67 12.68
C GLU A 33 -5.16 10.99 11.38
N ALA A 34 -4.50 11.31 10.26
CA ALA A 34 -4.76 10.66 8.97
C ALA A 34 -4.34 9.18 8.99
N CYS A 35 -3.22 8.84 9.64
CA CYS A 35 -2.78 7.46 9.80
C CYS A 35 -3.78 6.64 10.64
N ASP A 36 -4.23 7.19 11.76
CA ASP A 36 -5.19 6.55 12.67
C ASP A 36 -6.56 6.38 12.01
N LEU A 37 -7.02 7.37 11.24
CA LEU A 37 -8.24 7.29 10.44
C LEU A 37 -8.13 6.24 9.33
N SER A 38 -7.04 6.26 8.55
CA SER A 38 -6.78 5.27 7.50
C SER A 38 -6.78 3.86 8.07
N ARG A 39 -6.11 3.65 9.21
CA ARG A 39 -6.11 2.37 9.94
C ARG A 39 -7.52 1.95 10.33
N THR A 40 -8.29 2.85 10.93
CA THR A 40 -9.67 2.56 11.36
C THR A 40 -10.56 2.17 10.18
N LEU A 41 -10.44 2.85 9.04
CA LEU A 41 -11.20 2.53 7.83
C LEU A 41 -10.75 1.19 7.23
N PHE A 42 -9.44 0.92 7.20
CA PHE A 42 -8.86 -0.34 6.73
C PHE A 42 -9.40 -1.53 7.51
N ASP A 43 -9.38 -1.45 8.85
CA ASP A 43 -9.80 -2.55 9.73
C ASP A 43 -11.31 -2.84 9.62
N ASN A 44 -12.10 -1.83 9.26
CA ASN A 44 -13.56 -1.90 9.15
C ASN A 44 -14.07 -2.21 7.72
N ASP A 45 -13.20 -2.36 6.72
CA ASP A 45 -13.59 -2.67 5.35
C ASP A 45 -13.57 -4.19 5.09
N ASP A 46 -14.76 -4.77 4.88
CA ASP A 46 -14.94 -6.21 4.63
C ASP A 46 -14.30 -6.68 3.31
N THR A 47 -14.24 -5.80 2.29
CA THR A 47 -13.63 -6.11 0.99
C THR A 47 -12.11 -6.17 1.15
N VAL A 48 -11.54 -5.20 1.87
CA VAL A 48 -10.11 -5.18 2.21
C VAL A 48 -9.74 -6.42 3.01
N ARG A 49 -10.53 -6.79 4.02
CA ARG A 49 -10.33 -8.01 4.81
C ARG A 49 -10.32 -9.27 3.93
N THR A 50 -11.28 -9.37 3.01
CA THR A 50 -11.35 -10.50 2.07
C THR A 50 -10.12 -10.55 1.15
N CYS A 51 -9.62 -9.41 0.68
CA CYS A 51 -8.39 -9.34 -0.13
C CYS A 51 -7.15 -9.74 0.68
N MET A 52 -7.08 -9.38 1.96
CA MET A 52 -6.01 -9.83 2.86
C MET A 52 -6.02 -11.34 3.06
N ASP A 53 -7.20 -11.96 3.20
CA ASP A 53 -7.32 -13.42 3.30
C ASP A 53 -6.84 -14.11 2.01
N ILE A 54 -7.22 -13.60 0.84
CA ILE A 54 -6.73 -14.09 -0.46
C ILE A 54 -5.21 -13.95 -0.57
N LEU A 55 -4.65 -12.83 -0.11
CA LEU A 55 -3.20 -12.61 -0.10
C LEU A 55 -2.50 -13.60 0.85
N ALA A 56 -3.09 -13.90 2.01
CA ALA A 56 -2.53 -14.82 2.98
C ALA A 56 -2.46 -16.26 2.46
N GLU A 57 -3.41 -16.67 1.62
CA GLU A 57 -3.40 -17.99 0.96
C GLU A 57 -2.34 -18.09 -0.16
N THR A 58 -1.95 -16.97 -0.75
CA THR A 58 -1.07 -16.92 -1.93
C THR A 58 0.38 -16.54 -1.60
N CYS A 59 0.62 -15.81 -0.52
CA CYS A 59 1.96 -15.41 -0.09
C CYS A 59 2.72 -16.51 0.67
N SER A 60 3.98 -16.73 0.30
CA SER A 60 4.91 -17.50 1.10
C SER A 60 5.58 -16.62 2.17
N TYR A 61 5.27 -16.90 3.44
CA TYR A 61 5.82 -16.30 4.67
C TYR A 61 5.42 -14.84 4.97
N GLY A 62 4.96 -14.60 6.20
CA GLY A 62 4.24 -13.40 6.68
C GLY A 62 4.93 -12.03 6.63
N HIS A 63 6.07 -11.91 5.97
CA HIS A 63 6.65 -10.61 5.63
C HIS A 63 5.88 -9.88 4.53
N GLY A 64 5.25 -10.61 3.60
CA GLY A 64 4.41 -10.02 2.56
C GLY A 64 3.14 -9.35 3.11
N LEU A 65 2.50 -9.96 4.10
CA LEU A 65 1.24 -9.45 4.67
C LEU A 65 1.44 -8.17 5.47
N LEU A 66 2.44 -8.13 6.36
CA LEU A 66 2.74 -6.93 7.14
C LEU A 66 3.17 -5.76 6.24
N HIS A 67 3.90 -6.04 5.16
CA HIS A 67 4.24 -5.05 4.15
C HIS A 67 2.99 -4.53 3.45
N ALA A 68 2.15 -5.42 2.90
CA ALA A 68 0.93 -5.05 2.21
C ALA A 68 -0.02 -4.23 3.10
N GLU A 69 -0.18 -4.63 4.36
CA GLU A 69 -0.99 -3.91 5.34
C GLU A 69 -0.44 -2.50 5.61
N LYS A 70 0.87 -2.38 5.86
CA LYS A 70 1.51 -1.07 6.07
C LYS A 70 1.34 -0.17 4.85
N VAL A 71 1.63 -0.68 3.65
CA VAL A 71 1.49 0.07 2.39
C VAL A 71 0.05 0.52 2.18
N ALA A 72 -0.93 -0.35 2.43
CA ALA A 72 -2.34 -0.01 2.32
C ALA A 72 -2.72 1.15 3.26
N VAL A 73 -2.37 1.05 4.54
CA VAL A 73 -2.70 2.10 5.51
C VAL A 73 -1.99 3.41 5.22
N ASP A 74 -0.72 3.37 4.82
CA ASP A 74 0.04 4.56 4.45
C ASP A 74 -0.54 5.22 3.19
N ALA A 75 -0.91 4.44 2.17
CA ALA A 75 -1.54 4.95 0.95
C ALA A 75 -2.87 5.64 1.26
N GLY A 76 -3.70 5.04 2.12
CA GLY A 76 -4.96 5.66 2.56
C GLY A 76 -4.72 6.95 3.35
N ALA A 77 -3.67 7.01 4.18
CA ALA A 77 -3.32 8.21 4.94
C ALA A 77 -2.85 9.34 4.01
N ILE A 78 -2.05 9.02 2.98
CA ILE A 78 -1.62 10.00 1.96
C ILE A 78 -2.84 10.56 1.23
N VAL A 79 -3.79 9.71 0.81
CA VAL A 79 -5.05 10.16 0.18
C VAL A 79 -5.80 11.13 1.10
N ILE A 80 -5.95 10.82 2.39
CA ILE A 80 -6.62 11.70 3.36
C ILE A 80 -5.93 13.06 3.42
N VAL A 81 -4.60 13.09 3.57
CA VAL A 81 -3.83 14.33 3.68
C VAL A 81 -3.95 15.19 2.42
N GLU A 82 -3.77 14.60 1.25
CA GLU A 82 -3.78 15.32 -0.03
C GLU A 82 -5.18 15.86 -0.37
N GLU A 83 -6.24 15.13 -0.03
CA GLU A 83 -7.61 15.57 -0.22
C GLU A 83 -7.99 16.70 0.76
N GLN A 84 -7.54 16.63 2.02
CA GLN A 84 -7.76 17.71 3.01
C GLN A 84 -7.09 19.03 2.60
N VAL A 85 -5.91 18.97 1.97
CA VAL A 85 -5.24 20.17 1.42
C VAL A 85 -6.05 20.80 0.29
N ARG A 86 -6.80 20.00 -0.47
CA ARG A 86 -7.61 20.45 -1.61
C ARG A 86 -9.01 20.93 -1.23
N HIS A 87 -9.60 20.39 -0.18
CA HIS A 87 -10.96 20.70 0.25
C HIS A 87 -10.97 21.49 1.58
N THR A 88 -11.40 22.75 1.53
CA THR A 88 -11.53 23.61 2.74
C THR A 88 -12.68 23.19 3.68
N ALA A 89 -13.52 22.23 3.29
CA ALA A 89 -14.44 21.50 4.15
C ALA A 89 -15.03 20.33 3.36
N GLY A 90 -14.92 19.11 3.88
CA GLY A 90 -15.65 17.94 3.36
C GLY A 90 -14.80 16.69 3.29
N ASP A 91 -15.31 15.61 3.88
CA ASP A 91 -14.72 14.27 3.93
C ASP A 91 -14.13 13.85 2.59
N SER A 92 -12.87 13.38 2.57
CA SER A 92 -12.35 12.59 1.45
C SER A 92 -13.35 11.45 1.19
N PRO A 93 -13.76 11.18 -0.07
CA PRO A 93 -14.77 10.18 -0.33
C PRO A 93 -14.29 8.84 0.22
N PRO A 94 -15.02 8.20 1.16
CA PRO A 94 -14.62 6.93 1.77
C PRO A 94 -14.26 5.85 0.74
N GLU A 95 -14.83 5.94 -0.46
CA GLU A 95 -14.53 5.10 -1.60
C GLU A 95 -13.06 5.20 -2.05
N LEU A 96 -12.47 6.40 -2.20
CA LEU A 96 -11.09 6.54 -2.68
C LEU A 96 -10.06 5.98 -1.67
N ILE A 97 -10.33 6.13 -0.38
CA ILE A 97 -9.51 5.55 0.69
C ILE A 97 -9.56 4.02 0.62
N SER A 98 -10.77 3.44 0.47
CA SER A 98 -10.93 2.00 0.28
C SER A 98 -10.20 1.51 -0.98
N LEU A 99 -10.25 2.24 -2.10
CA LEU A 99 -9.47 1.91 -3.30
C LEU A 99 -7.95 1.95 -3.04
N ALA A 100 -7.45 2.91 -2.26
CA ALA A 100 -6.05 2.96 -1.84
C ALA A 100 -5.65 1.75 -0.99
N HIS A 101 -6.52 1.35 -0.07
CA HIS A 101 -6.32 0.14 0.72
C HIS A 101 -6.26 -1.11 -0.15
N LEU A 102 -7.22 -1.29 -1.06
CA LEU A 102 -7.25 -2.43 -1.98
C LEU A 102 -6.02 -2.46 -2.90
N ALA A 103 -5.57 -1.30 -3.38
CA ALA A 103 -4.37 -1.19 -4.19
C ALA A 103 -3.11 -1.58 -3.38
N GLY A 104 -2.99 -1.09 -2.14
CA GLY A 104 -1.89 -1.44 -1.24
C GLY A 104 -1.86 -2.92 -0.85
N VAL A 105 -3.02 -3.54 -0.60
CA VAL A 105 -3.09 -4.98 -0.30
C VAL A 105 -2.64 -5.81 -1.49
N LEU A 106 -3.04 -5.44 -2.71
CA LEU A 106 -2.85 -6.28 -3.89
C LEU A 106 -1.61 -5.93 -4.73
N HIS A 107 -0.87 -4.86 -4.41
CA HIS A 107 0.20 -4.35 -5.29
C HIS A 107 1.25 -5.41 -5.64
N ASP A 108 1.58 -6.26 -4.68
CA ASP A 108 2.64 -7.27 -4.77
C ASP A 108 2.09 -8.71 -4.89
N ILE A 109 0.82 -8.90 -5.26
CA ILE A 109 0.21 -10.24 -5.30
C ILE A 109 0.91 -11.22 -6.26
N GLU A 110 1.65 -10.73 -7.25
CA GLU A 110 2.42 -11.54 -8.21
C GLU A 110 3.95 -11.35 -8.05
N ARG A 111 4.44 -10.97 -6.85
CA ARG A 111 5.83 -10.56 -6.56
C ARG A 111 6.93 -11.47 -7.09
N SER A 112 6.69 -12.78 -7.26
CA SER A 112 7.70 -13.71 -7.79
C SER A 112 7.83 -13.70 -9.31
N SER A 113 7.08 -12.86 -10.02
CA SER A 113 7.11 -12.76 -11.48
C SER A 113 8.04 -11.64 -11.97
N ASP A 114 8.72 -11.84 -13.11
CA ASP A 114 9.62 -10.83 -13.70
C ASP A 114 8.93 -9.49 -14.08
N ASP A 115 7.61 -9.52 -14.29
CA ASP A 115 6.76 -8.35 -14.55
C ASP A 115 5.62 -8.33 -13.50
N HIS A 116 6.00 -8.33 -12.22
CA HIS A 116 5.05 -8.49 -11.10
C HIS A 116 4.03 -7.37 -11.04
N ALA A 117 4.40 -6.12 -11.35
CA ALA A 117 3.47 -5.00 -11.33
C ALA A 117 2.34 -5.18 -12.38
N ARG A 118 2.69 -5.51 -13.63
CA ARG A 118 1.68 -5.74 -14.67
C ARG A 118 0.85 -6.99 -14.41
N ARG A 119 1.49 -8.09 -14.02
CA ARG A 119 0.77 -9.33 -13.70
C ARG A 119 -0.12 -9.16 -12.47
N GLY A 120 0.38 -8.47 -11.46
CA GLY A 120 -0.33 -8.09 -10.25
C GLY A 120 -1.58 -7.29 -10.60
N ALA A 121 -1.48 -6.30 -11.48
CA ALA A 121 -2.64 -5.55 -11.96
C ALA A 121 -3.69 -6.44 -12.65
N LEU A 122 -3.27 -7.40 -13.48
CA LEU A 122 -4.20 -8.36 -14.13
C LEU A 122 -4.86 -9.31 -13.13
N THR A 123 -4.11 -9.77 -12.14
CA THR A 123 -4.63 -10.64 -11.07
C THR A 123 -5.57 -9.87 -10.15
N ALA A 124 -5.21 -8.64 -9.77
CA ALA A 124 -6.06 -7.74 -9.01
C ALA A 124 -7.38 -7.45 -9.75
N ALA A 125 -7.36 -7.20 -11.06
CA ALA A 125 -8.59 -7.00 -11.85
C ALA A 125 -9.56 -8.19 -11.73
N LYS A 126 -9.05 -9.42 -11.76
CA LYS A 126 -9.86 -10.65 -11.63
C LYS A 126 -10.42 -10.83 -10.23
N ILE A 127 -9.66 -10.48 -9.20
CA ILE A 127 -10.10 -10.54 -7.80
C ILE A 127 -11.18 -9.48 -7.56
N LEU A 128 -10.89 -8.23 -7.93
CA LEU A 128 -11.76 -7.09 -7.70
C LEU A 128 -13.08 -7.17 -8.49
N GLY A 129 -13.06 -7.77 -9.67
CA GLY A 129 -14.28 -8.02 -10.46
C GLY A 129 -15.28 -8.99 -9.81
N ARG A 130 -14.95 -9.60 -8.67
CA ARG A 130 -15.87 -10.42 -7.87
C ARG A 130 -16.64 -9.62 -6.82
N PHE A 131 -16.24 -8.37 -6.58
CA PHE A 131 -16.89 -7.46 -5.64
C PHE A 131 -17.82 -6.49 -6.36
N ASN A 132 -18.66 -5.79 -5.60
CA ASN A 132 -19.58 -4.78 -6.14
C ASN A 132 -18.87 -3.43 -6.35
N LEU A 133 -17.81 -3.42 -7.16
CA LEU A 133 -17.06 -2.22 -7.54
C LEU A 133 -17.41 -1.81 -8.97
N SER A 134 -17.40 -0.50 -9.24
CA SER A 134 -17.57 -0.01 -10.61
C SER A 134 -16.35 -0.38 -11.47
N SER A 135 -16.54 -0.50 -12.79
CA SER A 135 -15.42 -0.73 -13.71
C SER A 135 -14.36 0.37 -13.63
N GLY A 136 -14.77 1.61 -13.34
CA GLY A 136 -13.86 2.73 -13.13
C GLY A 136 -13.00 2.56 -11.87
N ALA A 137 -13.60 2.13 -10.76
CA ALA A 137 -12.91 1.84 -9.51
C ALA A 137 -11.91 0.68 -9.66
N VAL A 138 -12.33 -0.42 -10.30
CA VAL A 138 -11.42 -1.55 -10.61
C VAL A 138 -10.27 -1.07 -11.48
N ASN A 139 -10.53 -0.26 -12.51
CA ASN A 139 -9.49 0.27 -13.39
C ASN A 139 -8.52 1.21 -12.65
N ALA A 140 -9.02 2.06 -11.74
CA ALA A 140 -8.17 2.96 -10.97
C ALA A 140 -7.16 2.17 -10.11
N VAL A 141 -7.63 1.13 -9.41
CA VAL A 141 -6.77 0.25 -8.59
C VAL A 141 -5.75 -0.50 -9.45
N THR A 142 -6.17 -1.06 -10.59
CA THR A 142 -5.27 -1.85 -11.44
C THR A 142 -4.21 -0.99 -12.11
N VAL A 143 -4.56 0.24 -12.52
CA VAL A 143 -3.60 1.22 -13.03
C VAL A 143 -2.59 1.61 -11.96
N ALA A 144 -3.04 1.89 -10.73
CA ALA A 144 -2.15 2.19 -9.61
C ALA A 144 -1.16 1.04 -9.36
N ILE A 145 -1.65 -0.20 -9.29
CA ILE A 145 -0.81 -1.39 -9.13
C ILE A 145 0.16 -1.55 -10.31
N ARG A 146 -0.25 -1.28 -11.55
CA ARG A 146 0.71 -1.39 -12.66
C ARG A 146 1.83 -0.33 -12.57
N ASN A 147 1.53 0.83 -11.99
CA ASN A 147 2.43 1.99 -11.93
C ASN A 147 3.35 2.02 -10.69
N HIS A 148 3.20 1.12 -9.71
CA HIS A 148 3.87 1.25 -8.39
C HIS A 148 5.39 1.00 -8.39
N GLU A 149 5.96 0.52 -9.50
CA GLU A 149 7.39 0.27 -9.62
C GLU A 149 8.18 1.45 -10.21
N ALA A 150 9.37 1.68 -9.65
CA ALA A 150 10.27 2.70 -10.17
C ALA A 150 10.89 2.25 -11.50
N PHE A 151 11.22 3.22 -12.36
CA PHE A 151 11.95 3.01 -13.61
C PHE A 151 11.22 2.15 -14.67
N GLN A 152 9.90 1.98 -14.55
CA GLN A 152 9.05 1.40 -15.58
C GLN A 152 8.21 2.47 -16.31
N SER A 153 7.72 2.13 -17.50
CA SER A 153 6.73 2.98 -18.19
C SER A 153 5.43 2.99 -17.39
N PHE A 154 4.95 4.16 -17.01
CA PHE A 154 3.70 4.33 -16.27
C PHE A 154 2.68 5.10 -17.11
N GLU A 155 1.40 4.86 -16.84
CA GLU A 155 0.32 5.66 -17.41
C GLU A 155 -0.04 6.79 -16.44
N ILE A 156 -0.30 7.99 -16.97
CA ILE A 156 -0.82 9.10 -16.17
C ILE A 156 -2.35 9.08 -16.30
N PRO A 157 -3.10 8.74 -15.23
CA PRO A 157 -4.55 8.79 -15.29
C PRO A 157 -5.03 10.22 -15.52
N GLU A 158 -5.98 10.41 -16.45
CA GLU A 158 -6.59 11.72 -16.69
C GLU A 158 -7.47 12.16 -15.51
N ASP A 159 -8.15 11.20 -14.88
CA ASP A 159 -8.96 11.42 -13.68
C ASP A 159 -8.06 11.73 -12.46
N HIS A 160 -8.43 12.77 -11.72
CA HIS A 160 -7.62 13.25 -10.60
C HIS A 160 -7.58 12.24 -9.44
N ALA A 161 -8.71 11.60 -9.11
CA ALA A 161 -8.77 10.62 -8.04
C ALA A 161 -7.93 9.37 -8.38
N ALA A 162 -8.03 8.88 -9.62
CA ALA A 162 -7.20 7.76 -10.10
C ALA A 162 -5.70 8.09 -10.10
N ARG A 163 -5.33 9.34 -10.44
CA ARG A 163 -3.94 9.80 -10.37
C ARG A 163 -3.44 9.87 -8.94
N LEU A 164 -4.22 10.48 -8.03
CA LEU A 164 -3.88 10.53 -6.61
C LEU A 164 -3.71 9.12 -6.02
N LEU A 165 -4.59 8.19 -6.36
CA LEU A 165 -4.48 6.79 -5.96
C LEU A 165 -3.15 6.16 -6.42
N SER A 166 -2.75 6.38 -7.67
CA SER A 166 -1.50 5.86 -8.22
C SER A 166 -0.27 6.47 -7.55
N GLU A 167 -0.28 7.78 -7.30
CA GLU A 167 0.81 8.52 -6.65
C GLU A 167 0.93 8.09 -5.17
N ALA A 168 -0.19 7.99 -4.46
CA ALA A 168 -0.24 7.56 -3.05
C ALA A 168 0.28 6.13 -2.88
N LEU A 169 -0.10 5.20 -3.76
CA LEU A 169 0.40 3.82 -3.70
C LEU A 169 1.91 3.77 -3.93
N TYR A 170 2.41 4.52 -4.92
CA TYR A 170 3.84 4.59 -5.21
C TYR A 170 4.61 5.10 -3.98
N ASP A 171 4.20 6.22 -3.41
CA ASP A 171 4.86 6.81 -2.23
C ASP A 171 4.80 5.86 -1.03
N ALA A 172 3.64 5.25 -0.75
CA ALA A 172 3.47 4.33 0.36
C ALA A 172 4.37 3.08 0.29
N ASP A 173 4.55 2.48 -0.90
CA ASP A 173 5.47 1.34 -1.05
C ASP A 173 6.94 1.76 -0.88
N LYS A 174 7.29 3.00 -1.27
CA LYS A 174 8.66 3.52 -1.15
C LYS A 174 8.94 4.16 0.21
N PHE A 175 7.93 4.40 1.07
CA PHE A 175 8.10 4.80 2.48
C PHE A 175 8.72 3.63 3.29
N ARG A 176 10.03 3.44 3.13
CA ARG A 176 10.85 2.45 3.83
C ARG A 176 11.97 3.12 4.62
#